data_AF-A0A369TYA6-F1
#
_entry.id   AF-A0A369TYA6-F1
#
_cell.length_a   1.000
_cell.length_b   1.000
_cell.length_c   1.000
_cell.angle_alpha   90.00
_cell.angle_beta   90.00
_cell.angle_gamma   90.00
#
_symmetry.space_group_name_H-M   'P 1'
#
loop_
_entity.id
_entity.type
_entity.pdbx_description
1 polymer ?
#
loop_
_entity_poly.entity_id
_entity_poly.type
_entity_poly.pdbx_seq_one_letter_code
_entity_poly.pdbx_strand_id
1 'polypeptide(L)'
;MIRRTLTTAALCALPAIAQAADIDAMLERLEIASEAAAEELTDFYRERLPEYEDKIPDLSWGEPMREANRCILRNIEAAGGDAAVTEYVEANETWAEYEITTLRDIGEEMPPVLLSELVAQLGQSCGASAITVKKIESSGFGEVMRQPDMAERLM
;
A
#
# COMPACT_ATOMS: atom_id res chain seq x y z
N MET A 1 -12.52 -16.57 -66.14
CA MET A 1 -13.19 -16.29 -64.86
C MET A 1 -12.49 -17.09 -63.77
N ILE A 2 -11.64 -16.45 -62.97
CA ILE A 2 -10.82 -17.13 -61.95
C ILE A 2 -11.57 -17.02 -60.62
N ARG A 3 -12.00 -18.16 -60.07
CA ARG A 3 -12.70 -18.27 -58.79
C ARG A 3 -11.74 -17.92 -57.65
N ARG A 4 -12.08 -16.89 -56.88
CA ARG A 4 -11.43 -16.51 -55.62
C ARG A 4 -11.87 -17.48 -54.52
N THR A 5 -10.96 -18.30 -54.04
CA THR A 5 -11.09 -19.01 -52.75
C THR A 5 -10.65 -18.05 -51.64
N LEU A 6 -11.62 -17.52 -50.90
CA LEU A 6 -11.38 -16.77 -49.66
C LEU A 6 -11.35 -17.77 -48.51
N THR A 7 -10.15 -18.03 -47.99
CA THR A 7 -9.92 -18.82 -46.78
C THR A 7 -10.23 -17.94 -45.57
N THR A 8 -11.37 -18.17 -44.92
CA THR A 8 -11.74 -17.49 -43.68
C THR A 8 -10.95 -18.09 -42.52
N ALA A 9 -9.90 -17.41 -42.08
CA ALA A 9 -9.20 -17.75 -40.85
C ALA A 9 -10.11 -17.38 -39.67
N ALA A 10 -10.68 -18.40 -39.02
CA ALA A 10 -11.38 -18.27 -37.76
C ALA A 10 -10.37 -17.90 -36.67
N LEU A 11 -10.36 -16.62 -36.28
CA LEU A 11 -9.66 -16.13 -35.11
C LEU A 11 -10.36 -16.71 -33.87
N CYS A 12 -9.83 -17.79 -33.30
CA CYS A 12 -10.24 -18.28 -32.00
C CYS A 12 -9.85 -17.22 -30.95
N ALA A 13 -10.82 -16.41 -30.53
CA ALA A 13 -10.70 -15.61 -29.32
C ALA A 13 -10.66 -16.57 -28.12
N LEU A 14 -9.45 -16.88 -27.66
CA LEU A 14 -9.24 -17.54 -26.38
C LEU A 14 -9.77 -16.59 -25.29
N PRO A 15 -10.71 -17.02 -24.43
CA PRO A 15 -11.04 -16.25 -23.25
C PRO A 15 -9.78 -16.19 -22.38
N ALA A 16 -9.26 -14.98 -22.15
CA ALA A 16 -8.29 -14.76 -21.10
C ALA A 16 -8.96 -15.21 -19.79
N ILE A 17 -8.49 -16.32 -19.24
CA ILE A 17 -8.93 -16.81 -17.94
C ILE A 17 -8.37 -15.80 -16.94
N ALA A 18 -9.17 -14.82 -16.53
CA ALA A 18 -8.87 -13.99 -15.38
C ALA A 18 -8.68 -14.95 -14.19
N GLN A 19 -7.46 -15.06 -13.69
CA GLN A 19 -7.20 -15.75 -12.44
C GLN A 19 -7.80 -14.88 -11.36
N ALA A 20 -8.81 -15.41 -10.66
CA ALA A 20 -9.36 -14.74 -9.48
C ALA A 20 -8.20 -14.39 -8.53
N ALA A 21 -8.18 -13.16 -8.04
CA ALA A 21 -7.16 -12.75 -7.09
C ALA A 21 -7.37 -13.58 -5.81
N ASP A 22 -6.41 -14.46 -5.50
CA ASP A 22 -6.43 -15.13 -4.21
C ASP A 22 -6.14 -14.09 -3.13
N ILE A 23 -7.18 -13.66 -2.41
CA ILE A 23 -7.09 -12.63 -1.38
C ILE A 23 -6.05 -13.01 -0.32
N ASP A 24 -5.84 -14.29 0.00
CA ASP A 24 -4.81 -14.69 0.96
C ASP A 24 -3.40 -14.45 0.40
N ALA A 25 -3.16 -14.77 -0.86
CA ALA A 25 -1.90 -14.50 -1.54
C ALA A 25 -1.66 -12.99 -1.73
N MET A 26 -2.71 -12.23 -2.07
CA MET A 26 -2.63 -10.77 -2.19
C MET A 26 -2.38 -10.10 -0.84
N LEU A 27 -2.94 -10.65 0.25
CA LEU A 27 -2.70 -10.15 1.60
C LEU A 27 -1.26 -10.38 2.05
N GLU A 28 -0.67 -11.54 1.73
CA GLU A 28 0.75 -11.81 2.01
C GLU A 28 1.66 -10.84 1.26
N ARG A 29 1.41 -10.61 -0.03
CA ARG A 29 2.16 -9.61 -0.82
C ARG A 29 2.03 -8.20 -0.23
N LEU A 30 0.81 -7.80 0.13
CA LEU A 30 0.56 -6.50 0.72
C LEU A 30 1.27 -6.32 2.06
N GLU A 31 1.30 -7.35 2.92
CA GLU A 31 2.03 -7.32 4.18
C GLU A 31 3.52 -7.09 3.94
N ILE A 32 4.14 -7.88 3.07
CA ILE A 32 5.56 -7.75 2.73
C ILE A 32 5.89 -6.33 2.24
N ALA A 33 5.10 -5.81 1.29
CA ALA A 33 5.30 -4.47 0.76
C ALA A 33 5.10 -3.38 1.84
N SER A 34 4.04 -3.50 2.64
CA SER A 34 3.74 -2.52 3.69
C SER A 34 4.79 -2.49 4.79
N GLU A 35 5.32 -3.65 5.17
CA GLU A 35 6.39 -3.75 6.16
C GLU A 35 7.72 -3.22 5.63
N ALA A 36 8.06 -3.47 4.36
CA ALA A 36 9.24 -2.89 3.73
C ALA A 36 9.16 -1.35 3.65
N ALA A 37 8.01 -0.80 3.23
CA ALA A 37 7.79 0.65 3.23
C ALA A 37 7.84 1.25 4.64
N ALA A 38 7.34 0.52 5.63
CA ALA A 38 7.38 0.93 7.02
C ALA A 38 8.81 0.90 7.60
N GLU A 39 9.60 -0.11 7.25
CA GLU A 39 11.01 -0.21 7.61
C GLU A 39 11.76 1.02 7.07
N GLU A 40 11.70 1.26 5.76
CA GLU A 40 12.32 2.42 5.11
C GLU A 40 11.96 3.74 5.80
N LEU A 41 10.68 3.94 6.12
CA LEU A 41 10.21 5.12 6.84
C LEU A 41 10.80 5.23 8.26
N THR A 42 10.84 4.13 9.00
CA THR A 42 11.41 4.12 10.35
C THR A 42 12.93 4.26 10.35
N ASP A 43 13.61 3.79 9.32
CA ASP A 43 15.06 3.93 9.12
C ASP A 43 15.41 5.39 8.86
N PHE A 44 14.66 6.04 7.96
CA PHE A 44 14.74 7.49 7.76
C PHE A 44 14.59 8.25 9.08
N TYR A 45 13.61 7.90 9.93
CA TYR A 45 13.47 8.55 11.22
C TYR A 45 14.64 8.25 12.17
N ARG A 46 15.13 7.01 12.25
CA ARG A 46 16.27 6.63 13.10
C ARG A 46 17.54 7.39 12.73
N GLU A 47 17.77 7.60 11.44
CA GLU A 47 18.94 8.34 10.97
C GLU A 47 18.87 9.84 11.29
N ARG A 48 17.68 10.45 11.23
CA ARG A 48 17.49 11.91 11.36
C ARG A 48 17.19 12.33 12.80
N LEU A 49 16.60 11.43 13.57
CA LEU A 49 16.10 11.65 14.92
C LEU A 49 16.67 10.58 15.88
N PRO A 50 18.00 10.33 15.92
CA PRO A 50 18.57 9.26 16.74
C PRO A 50 18.29 9.41 18.23
N GLU A 51 18.08 10.63 18.72
CA GLU A 51 17.71 10.87 20.12
C GLU A 51 16.27 10.45 20.47
N TYR A 52 15.44 10.14 19.47
CA TYR A 52 14.06 9.71 19.61
C TYR A 52 13.83 8.26 19.15
N GLU A 53 14.89 7.45 19.00
CA GLU A 53 14.81 6.06 18.55
C GLU A 53 13.80 5.23 19.37
N ASP A 54 13.74 5.43 20.70
CA ASP A 54 12.80 4.74 21.59
C ASP A 54 11.33 5.18 21.43
N LYS A 55 11.09 6.26 20.69
CA LYS A 55 9.76 6.79 20.38
C LYS A 55 9.28 6.42 19.00
N ILE A 56 10.16 5.98 18.09
CA ILE A 56 9.74 5.59 16.74
C ILE A 56 8.79 4.39 16.86
N PRO A 57 7.59 4.46 16.25
CA PRO A 57 6.60 3.41 16.41
C PRO A 57 7.03 2.15 15.66
N ASP A 58 6.82 0.99 16.28
CA ASP A 58 6.85 -0.27 15.56
C ASP A 58 5.61 -0.36 14.66
N LEU A 59 5.85 -0.30 13.36
CA LEU A 59 4.83 -0.34 12.31
C LEU A 59 4.65 -1.72 11.68
N SER A 60 5.34 -2.75 12.19
CA SER A 60 5.15 -4.14 11.75
C SER A 60 3.69 -4.57 11.86
N TRP A 61 3.31 -5.50 11.02
CA TRP A 61 1.98 -6.07 11.06
C TRP A 61 1.86 -7.05 12.23
N GLY A 62 0.69 -7.02 12.83
CA GLY A 62 0.20 -8.09 13.67
C GLY A 62 -1.20 -8.47 13.21
N GLU A 63 -1.77 -9.47 13.86
CA GLU A 63 -3.10 -10.00 13.49
C GLU A 63 -4.18 -8.91 13.27
N PRO A 64 -4.28 -7.84 14.10
CA PRO A 64 -5.27 -6.79 13.87
C PRO A 64 -5.07 -6.03 12.55
N MET A 65 -3.81 -5.75 12.17
CA MET A 65 -3.51 -5.04 10.91
C MET A 65 -3.73 -5.96 9.72
N ARG A 66 -3.38 -7.24 9.86
CA ARG A 66 -3.62 -8.26 8.83
C ARG A 66 -5.12 -8.44 8.54
N GLU A 67 -5.96 -8.49 9.57
CA GLU A 67 -7.41 -8.58 9.40
C GLU A 67 -8.01 -7.28 8.82
N ALA A 68 -7.51 -6.11 9.24
CA ALA A 68 -7.94 -4.84 8.67
C ALA A 68 -7.63 -4.77 7.16
N ASN A 69 -6.44 -5.18 6.74
CA ASN A 69 -6.07 -5.19 5.32
C ASN A 69 -6.80 -6.26 4.52
N ARG A 70 -7.11 -7.41 5.11
CA ARG A 70 -8.02 -8.40 4.50
C ARG A 70 -9.40 -7.79 4.20
N CYS A 71 -9.95 -7.02 5.14
CA CYS A 71 -11.18 -6.26 4.92
C CYS A 71 -11.05 -5.27 3.77
N ILE A 72 -9.94 -4.52 3.69
CA ILE A 72 -9.67 -3.56 2.61
C ILE A 72 -9.66 -4.27 1.25
N LEU A 73 -8.88 -5.34 1.10
CA LEU A 73 -8.74 -6.08 -0.16
C LEU A 73 -10.09 -6.63 -0.65
N ARG A 74 -10.91 -7.18 0.25
CA ARG A 74 -12.27 -7.65 -0.09
C ARG A 74 -13.19 -6.53 -0.57
N ASN A 75 -13.08 -5.32 -0.02
CA ASN A 75 -13.90 -4.19 -0.45
C ASN A 75 -13.42 -3.59 -1.77
N ILE A 76 -12.11 -3.58 -2.02
CA ILE A 76 -11.54 -3.21 -3.33
C ILE A 76 -12.00 -4.22 -4.39
N GLU A 77 -11.93 -5.52 -4.09
CA GLU A 77 -12.44 -6.59 -4.96
C GLU A 77 -13.93 -6.40 -5.26
N ALA A 78 -14.75 -6.13 -4.25
CA ALA A 78 -16.18 -5.91 -4.43
C ALA A 78 -16.49 -4.69 -5.32
N ALA A 79 -15.64 -3.66 -5.30
CA ALA A 79 -15.84 -2.43 -6.06
C ALA A 79 -15.31 -2.51 -7.51
N GLY A 80 -14.18 -3.19 -7.72
CA GLY A 80 -13.44 -3.16 -9.00
C GLY A 80 -12.97 -4.52 -9.53
N GLY A 81 -13.28 -5.61 -8.83
CA GLY A 81 -12.84 -6.97 -9.17
C GLY A 81 -11.35 -7.21 -8.94
N ASP A 82 -10.87 -8.37 -9.41
CA ASP A 82 -9.49 -8.84 -9.24
C ASP A 82 -8.43 -7.85 -9.74
N ALA A 83 -8.74 -7.12 -10.81
CA ALA A 83 -7.83 -6.15 -11.40
C ALA A 83 -7.55 -4.98 -10.44
N ALA A 84 -8.56 -4.50 -9.72
CA ALA A 84 -8.40 -3.42 -8.74
C ALA A 84 -7.59 -3.89 -7.51
N VAL A 85 -7.77 -5.15 -7.09
CA VAL A 85 -6.96 -5.75 -6.02
C VAL A 85 -5.50 -5.83 -6.44
N THR A 86 -5.24 -6.32 -7.65
CA THR A 86 -3.89 -6.43 -8.22
C THR A 86 -3.22 -5.06 -8.30
N GLU A 87 -3.91 -4.06 -8.88
CA GLU A 87 -3.40 -2.70 -8.99
C GLU A 87 -3.07 -2.08 -7.62
N TYR A 88 -3.94 -2.29 -6.62
CA TYR A 88 -3.70 -1.79 -5.27
C TYR A 88 -2.47 -2.43 -4.62
N VAL A 89 -2.29 -3.74 -4.76
CA VAL A 89 -1.12 -4.45 -4.20
C VAL A 89 0.16 -4.05 -4.93
N GLU A 90 0.16 -4.03 -6.26
CA GLU A 90 1.33 -3.61 -7.06
C GLU A 90 1.74 -2.16 -6.80
N ALA A 91 0.78 -1.29 -6.50
CA ALA A 91 1.07 0.06 -6.06
C ALA A 91 1.76 0.13 -4.69
N ASN A 92 1.35 -0.71 -3.73
CA ASN A 92 2.08 -0.79 -2.45
C ASN A 92 3.49 -1.36 -2.65
N GLU A 93 3.66 -2.37 -3.51
CA GLU A 93 4.98 -2.92 -3.86
C GLU A 93 5.87 -1.86 -4.52
N THR A 94 5.32 -1.09 -5.46
CA THR A 94 6.04 0.03 -6.09
C THR A 94 6.48 1.07 -5.07
N TRP A 95 5.59 1.41 -4.13
CA TRP A 95 5.91 2.38 -3.07
C TRP A 95 6.97 1.84 -2.12
N ALA A 96 6.94 0.54 -1.79
CA ALA A 96 7.92 -0.10 -0.91
C ALA A 96 9.35 -0.10 -1.47
N GLU A 97 9.52 0.06 -2.79
CA GLU A 97 10.84 0.15 -3.43
C GLU A 97 11.44 1.56 -3.40
N TYR A 98 10.69 2.57 -2.94
CA TYR A 98 11.13 3.95 -2.96
C TYR A 98 11.94 4.31 -1.70
N GLU A 99 13.10 4.93 -1.90
CA GLU A 99 13.98 5.42 -0.82
C GLU A 99 13.49 6.76 -0.26
N ILE A 100 13.21 6.82 1.04
CA ILE A 100 12.67 8.03 1.68
C ILE A 100 13.82 8.93 2.10
N THR A 101 14.06 9.99 1.34
CA THR A 101 15.13 10.95 1.67
C THR A 101 14.62 12.19 2.41
N THR A 102 13.35 12.56 2.20
CA THR A 102 12.65 13.65 2.86
C THR A 102 11.20 13.28 3.18
N LEU A 103 10.56 13.95 4.15
CA LEU A 103 9.13 13.76 4.40
C LEU A 103 8.23 14.17 3.22
N ARG A 104 8.70 15.07 2.36
CA ARG A 104 7.94 15.50 1.19
C ARG A 104 7.81 14.36 0.18
N ASP A 105 8.85 13.55 0.04
CA ASP A 105 8.91 12.45 -0.93
C ASP A 105 7.77 11.46 -0.69
N ILE A 106 7.43 11.20 0.59
CA ILE A 106 6.33 10.31 0.99
C ILE A 106 5.00 10.70 0.33
N GLY A 107 4.72 12.00 0.19
CA GLY A 107 3.46 12.48 -0.39
C GLY A 107 3.49 12.62 -1.91
N GLU A 108 4.64 12.99 -2.47
CA GLU A 108 4.79 13.27 -3.91
C GLU A 108 4.91 11.98 -4.74
N GLU A 109 5.49 10.93 -4.16
CA GLU A 109 5.90 9.72 -4.88
C GLU A 109 4.96 8.54 -4.62
N MET A 110 4.03 8.71 -3.68
CA MET A 110 3.02 7.70 -3.40
C MET A 110 2.12 7.48 -4.62
N PRO A 111 1.96 6.22 -5.10
CA PRO A 111 1.12 5.93 -6.25
C PRO A 111 -0.32 6.45 -6.10
N PRO A 112 -0.92 7.04 -7.17
CA PRO A 112 -2.23 7.70 -7.07
C PRO A 112 -3.37 6.83 -6.55
N VAL A 113 -3.33 5.51 -6.81
CA VAL A 113 -4.36 4.58 -6.30
C VAL A 113 -4.39 4.51 -4.77
N LEU A 114 -3.23 4.66 -4.11
CA LEU A 114 -3.11 4.67 -2.65
C LEU A 114 -3.64 5.99 -2.05
N LEU A 115 -3.63 7.07 -2.84
CA LEU A 115 -4.17 8.38 -2.48
C LEU A 115 -5.67 8.51 -2.77
N SER A 116 -6.31 7.46 -3.28
CA SER A 116 -7.72 7.51 -3.65
C SER A 116 -8.63 7.67 -2.43
N GLU A 117 -9.76 8.37 -2.62
CA GLU A 117 -10.78 8.54 -1.57
C GLU A 117 -11.32 7.18 -1.08
N LEU A 118 -11.42 6.20 -1.98
CA LEU A 118 -11.82 4.84 -1.62
C LEU A 118 -10.84 4.22 -0.62
N VAL A 119 -9.54 4.22 -0.92
CA VAL A 119 -8.52 3.64 -0.02
C VAL A 119 -8.53 4.36 1.34
N ALA A 120 -8.63 5.70 1.34
CA ALA A 120 -8.72 6.48 2.57
C ALA A 120 -9.97 6.14 3.41
N GLN A 121 -11.12 5.91 2.77
CA GLN A 121 -12.35 5.50 3.44
C GLN A 121 -12.25 4.06 3.97
N LEU A 122 -11.65 3.15 3.21
CA LEU A 122 -11.45 1.76 3.62
C LEU A 122 -10.47 1.64 4.78
N GLY A 123 -9.39 2.43 4.78
CA GLY A 123 -8.46 2.50 5.92
C GLY A 123 -9.15 2.86 7.23
N GLN A 124 -10.13 3.77 7.19
CA GLN A 124 -10.93 4.15 8.36
C GLN A 124 -11.96 3.09 8.73
N SER A 125 -12.75 2.62 7.76
CA SER A 125 -13.88 1.70 8.00
C SER A 125 -13.45 0.27 8.34
N CYS A 126 -12.34 -0.20 7.79
CA CYS A 126 -11.72 -1.49 8.17
C CYS A 126 -10.80 -1.38 9.40
N GLY A 127 -10.59 -0.18 9.95
CA GLY A 127 -9.87 0.05 11.21
C GLY A 127 -8.35 0.15 11.11
N ALA A 128 -7.76 0.01 9.92
CA ALA A 128 -6.31 0.13 9.72
C ALA A 128 -5.76 1.48 10.22
N SER A 129 -6.45 2.59 9.91
CA SER A 129 -6.03 3.93 10.35
C SER A 129 -6.02 4.07 11.87
N ALA A 130 -7.00 3.49 12.57
CA ALA A 130 -7.07 3.54 14.03
C ALA A 130 -5.94 2.72 14.69
N ILE A 131 -5.54 1.60 14.07
CA ILE A 131 -4.42 0.78 14.53
C ILE A 131 -3.11 1.56 14.41
N THR A 132 -2.86 2.19 13.25
CA THR A 132 -1.65 3.00 13.02
C THR A 132 -1.58 4.19 13.98
N VAL A 133 -2.68 4.92 14.15
CA VAL A 133 -2.76 6.03 15.12
C VAL A 133 -2.42 5.55 16.52
N LYS A 134 -3.01 4.42 16.96
CA LYS A 134 -2.72 3.86 18.28
C LYS A 134 -1.24 3.50 18.45
N LYS A 135 -0.59 2.95 17.43
CA LYS A 135 0.86 2.67 17.45
C LYS A 135 1.66 3.95 17.67
N ILE A 136 1.38 5.00 16.90
CA ILE A 136 2.03 6.32 17.00
C ILE A 136 1.81 6.98 18.37
N GLU A 137 0.58 6.94 18.89
CA GLU A 137 0.25 7.48 20.21
C GLU A 137 0.95 6.70 21.31
N SER A 138 0.94 5.37 21.23
CA SER A 138 1.54 4.50 22.26
C SER A 138 3.06 4.60 22.33
N SER A 139 3.72 4.96 21.23
CA SER A 139 5.17 5.15 21.20
C SER A 139 5.58 6.55 21.67
N GLY A 140 4.66 7.52 21.69
CA GLY A 140 4.94 8.93 21.96
C GLY A 140 5.57 9.68 20.78
N PHE A 141 5.64 9.05 19.60
CA PHE A 141 6.19 9.70 18.40
C PHE A 141 5.34 10.89 17.96
N GLY A 142 4.03 10.83 18.21
CA GLY A 142 3.12 11.92 17.90
C GLY A 142 3.47 13.23 18.63
N GLU A 143 4.02 13.18 19.85
CA GLU A 143 4.56 14.36 20.53
C GLU A 143 5.83 14.87 19.87
N VAL A 144 6.74 13.95 19.50
CA VAL A 144 8.01 14.28 18.84
C VAL A 144 7.73 15.08 17.57
N MET A 145 6.90 14.55 16.69
CA MET A 145 6.57 15.15 15.39
C MET A 145 5.87 16.51 15.49
N ARG A 146 5.30 16.86 16.65
CA ARG A 146 4.64 18.16 16.90
C ARG A 146 5.61 19.26 17.38
N GLN A 147 6.88 18.92 17.62
CA GLN A 147 7.87 19.92 18.01
C GLN A 147 8.13 20.91 16.85
N PRO A 148 8.35 22.20 17.14
CA PRO A 148 8.34 23.26 16.13
C PRO A 148 9.48 23.16 15.08
N ASP A 149 10.58 22.48 15.41
CA ASP A 149 11.74 22.29 14.55
C ASP A 149 11.69 21.01 13.70
N MET A 150 10.75 20.08 13.94
CA MET A 150 10.75 18.78 13.26
C MET A 150 10.60 18.88 11.75
N ALA A 151 9.81 19.83 11.26
CA ALA A 151 9.64 20.01 9.82
C ALA A 151 10.96 20.37 9.15
N GLU A 152 11.82 21.17 9.77
CA GLU A 152 13.15 21.51 9.23
C GLU A 152 14.11 20.31 9.28
N ARG A 153 14.02 19.49 10.33
CA ARG A 153 14.89 18.33 10.53
C ARG A 153 14.62 17.16 9.58
N LEU A 154 13.44 17.15 8.96
CA LEU A 154 12.95 16.05 8.14
C LEU A 154 12.77 16.42 6.66
N MET A 155 13.33 17.57 6.27
CA MET A 155 13.43 18.09 4.90
C MET A 155 14.86 17.97 4.39
#